data_AF-A0A1X9Z9F6-F1
#
_entry.id   AF-A0A1X9Z9F6-F1
#
_cell.length_a   1.000
_cell.length_b   1.000
_cell.length_c   1.000
_cell.angle_alpha   90.00
_cell.angle_beta   90.00
_cell.angle_gamma   90.00
#
_symmetry.space_group_name_H-M   'P 1'
#
loop_
_entity.id
_entity.type
_entity.pdbx_description
1 polymer ?
#
loop_
_entity_poly.entity_id
_entity_poly.type
_entity_poly.pdbx_seq_one_letter_code
_entity_poly.pdbx_strand_id
1 'polypeptide(L)'
;MERYVFDLPTDKGTIKATVEEAGECYSVMLDGKFAGSMWQDEQRGMQLKTNDSELEPHMWEIAVHLSEAFSRKEFPSLLMGTYPEIVSNEWKTSETLELLVKADTDMEVFTTFFKDEVLNLVTFEEHLDLMVKKENDAYFIIVGIN
;
A
#
# COMPACT_ATOMS: atom_id res chain seq x y z
N MET A 1 -7.12 -15.86 -3.02
CA MET A 1 -7.87 -15.59 -1.79
C MET A 1 -7.02 -14.68 -0.94
N GLU A 2 -7.14 -13.39 -1.21
CA GLU A 2 -6.49 -12.35 -0.43
C GLU A 2 -7.33 -12.05 0.82
N ARG A 3 -6.64 -11.84 1.94
CA ARG A 3 -7.24 -11.56 3.24
C ARG A 3 -6.47 -10.42 3.90
N TYR A 4 -7.18 -9.36 4.25
CA TYR A 4 -6.66 -8.20 4.96
C TYR A 4 -7.24 -8.16 6.37
N VAL A 5 -6.39 -7.86 7.35
CA VAL A 5 -6.79 -7.83 8.77
C VAL A 5 -6.17 -6.58 9.39
N PHE A 6 -7.01 -5.72 9.96
CA PHE A 6 -6.57 -4.48 10.60
C PHE A 6 -7.54 -4.09 11.73
N ASP A 7 -7.06 -3.20 12.58
CA ASP A 7 -7.76 -2.74 13.78
C ASP A 7 -8.42 -1.38 13.52
N LEU A 8 -9.73 -1.29 13.71
CA LEU A 8 -10.53 -0.09 13.46
C LEU A 8 -10.82 0.64 14.78
N PRO A 9 -10.50 1.94 14.91
CA PRO A 9 -10.94 2.74 16.04
C PRO A 9 -12.44 3.00 15.97
N THR A 10 -13.16 2.80 17.07
CA THR A 10 -14.59 3.16 17.21
C THR A 10 -14.85 3.89 18.51
N ASP A 11 -16.01 4.54 18.63
CA ASP A 11 -16.45 5.22 19.87
C ASP A 11 -16.49 4.30 21.10
N LYS A 12 -16.52 2.97 20.91
CA LYS A 12 -16.59 1.96 21.98
C LYS A 12 -15.26 1.23 22.20
N GLY A 13 -14.20 1.61 21.49
CA GLY A 13 -12.89 0.97 21.51
C GLY A 13 -12.46 0.48 20.13
N THR A 14 -11.38 -0.29 20.08
CA THR A 14 -10.84 -0.86 18.84
C THR A 14 -11.55 -2.16 18.51
N ILE A 15 -12.05 -2.31 17.27
CA ILE A 15 -12.64 -3.55 16.75
C ILE A 15 -11.77 -4.13 15.65
N LYS A 16 -11.75 -5.46 15.51
CA LYS A 16 -10.95 -6.11 14.48
C LYS A 16 -11.73 -6.28 13.19
N ALA A 17 -11.25 -5.67 12.11
CA ALA A 17 -11.79 -5.90 10.77
C ALA A 17 -11.02 -7.00 10.04
N THR A 18 -11.76 -7.89 9.39
CA THR A 18 -11.23 -8.88 8.45
C THR A 18 -11.94 -8.70 7.13
N VAL A 19 -11.20 -8.39 6.08
CA VAL A 19 -11.68 -8.28 4.71
C VAL A 19 -11.15 -9.46 3.91
N GLU A 20 -12.03 -10.22 3.28
CA GLU A 20 -11.68 -11.37 2.46
C GLU A 20 -12.27 -11.23 1.05
N GLU A 21 -11.45 -11.49 0.04
CA GLU A 21 -11.89 -11.55 -1.34
C GLU A 21 -12.89 -12.71 -1.56
N ALA A 22 -14.07 -12.38 -2.08
CA ALA A 22 -15.19 -13.29 -2.31
C ALA A 22 -15.76 -13.07 -3.73
N GLY A 23 -15.02 -13.53 -4.74
CA GLY A 23 -15.38 -13.34 -6.14
C GLY A 23 -15.08 -11.90 -6.59
N GLU A 24 -16.08 -11.20 -7.12
CA GLU A 24 -15.98 -9.78 -7.53
C GLU A 24 -16.26 -8.80 -6.38
N CYS A 25 -16.42 -9.32 -5.16
CA CYS A 25 -16.72 -8.55 -3.96
C CYS A 25 -15.74 -8.92 -2.84
N TYR A 26 -15.76 -8.13 -1.78
CA TYR A 26 -15.08 -8.38 -0.53
C TYR A 26 -16.10 -8.64 0.56
N SER A 27 -15.91 -9.72 1.32
CA SER A 27 -16.66 -9.98 2.55
C SER A 27 -15.96 -9.30 3.72
N VAL A 28 -16.71 -8.59 4.56
CA VAL A 28 -16.17 -7.93 5.76
C VAL A 28 -16.74 -8.56 7.03
N MET A 29 -15.82 -8.91 7.94
CA MET A 29 -16.13 -9.35 9.29
C MET A 29 -15.59 -8.34 10.31
N LEU A 30 -16.45 -7.91 11.24
CA LEU A 30 -16.10 -7.06 12.37
C LEU A 30 -16.16 -7.89 13.65
N ASP A 31 -15.05 -7.98 14.40
CA ASP A 31 -14.89 -8.84 15.59
C ASP A 31 -15.34 -10.30 15.36
N GLY A 32 -15.07 -10.81 14.16
CA GLY A 32 -15.42 -12.18 13.75
C GLY A 32 -16.90 -12.40 13.42
N LYS A 33 -17.72 -11.33 13.38
CA LYS A 33 -19.09 -11.36 12.87
C LYS A 33 -19.16 -10.78 11.48
N PHE A 34 -19.89 -11.44 10.57
CA PHE A 34 -20.13 -10.90 9.24
C PHE A 34 -20.93 -9.60 9.34
N ALA A 35 -20.34 -8.50 8.87
CA ALA A 35 -20.93 -7.16 8.89
C ALA A 35 -21.51 -6.76 7.54
N GLY A 36 -21.05 -7.36 6.44
CA GLY A 36 -21.56 -7.08 5.11
C GLY A 36 -20.60 -7.45 4.00
N SER A 37 -20.97 -7.05 2.79
CA SER A 37 -20.12 -7.13 1.60
C SER A 37 -19.86 -5.74 1.03
N MET A 38 -18.71 -5.59 0.40
CA MET A 38 -18.36 -4.39 -0.34
C MET A 38 -17.76 -4.73 -1.71
N TRP A 39 -17.83 -3.80 -2.64
CA TRP A 39 -17.26 -3.95 -3.97
C TRP A 39 -16.65 -2.63 -4.42
N GLN A 40 -15.73 -2.71 -5.38
CA GLN A 40 -15.10 -1.54 -5.97
C GLN A 40 -16.04 -0.90 -7.00
N ASP A 41 -16.15 0.43 -6.97
CA ASP A 41 -16.89 1.20 -7.96
C ASP A 41 -16.04 1.39 -9.22
N GLU A 42 -16.34 0.61 -10.27
CA GLU A 42 -15.65 0.67 -11.56
C GLU A 42 -15.68 2.06 -12.23
N GLN A 43 -16.63 2.94 -11.87
CA GLN A 43 -16.77 4.26 -12.50
C GLN A 43 -15.96 5.36 -11.80
N ARG A 44 -15.41 5.11 -10.60
CA ARG A 44 -14.76 6.14 -9.76
C ARG A 44 -13.41 5.73 -9.16
N GLY A 45 -12.79 4.65 -9.63
CA GLY A 45 -11.47 4.21 -9.15
C GLY A 45 -11.53 3.32 -7.90
N MET A 46 -10.62 3.48 -6.94
CA MET A 46 -10.57 2.70 -5.69
C MET A 46 -11.70 3.04 -4.67
N GLN A 47 -12.85 3.56 -5.11
CA GLN A 47 -13.96 3.85 -4.20
C GLN A 47 -14.73 2.57 -3.87
N LEU A 48 -14.78 2.20 -2.59
CA LEU A 48 -15.52 1.03 -2.11
C LEU A 48 -16.97 1.41 -1.80
N LYS A 49 -17.91 0.51 -2.11
CA LYS A 49 -19.34 0.65 -1.83
C LYS A 49 -19.88 -0.55 -1.07
N THR A 50 -20.89 -0.32 -0.25
CA THR A 50 -21.67 -1.35 0.43
C THR A 50 -23.16 -0.99 0.41
N ASN A 51 -24.03 -1.99 0.55
CA ASN A 51 -25.46 -1.80 0.83
C ASN A 51 -25.82 -2.15 2.28
N ASP A 52 -24.83 -2.58 3.09
CA ASP A 52 -25.04 -3.05 4.44
C ASP A 52 -24.87 -1.89 5.44
N SER A 53 -25.96 -1.47 6.08
CA SER A 53 -25.97 -0.33 7.00
C SER A 53 -25.08 -0.52 8.24
N GLU A 54 -24.76 -1.77 8.60
CA GLU A 54 -23.83 -2.08 9.68
C GLU A 54 -22.37 -1.79 9.29
N LEU A 55 -22.06 -1.83 7.99
CA LEU A 55 -20.72 -1.60 7.47
C LEU A 55 -20.47 -0.13 7.09
N GLU A 56 -21.51 0.61 6.68
CA GLU A 56 -21.42 2.02 6.28
C GLU A 56 -20.55 2.92 7.18
N PRO A 57 -20.66 2.87 8.53
CA PRO A 57 -19.86 3.74 9.40
C PRO A 57 -18.36 3.45 9.34
N HIS A 58 -17.97 2.25 8.93
CA HIS A 58 -16.59 1.77 8.90
C HIS A 58 -15.97 1.81 7.51
N MET A 59 -16.76 2.10 6.46
CA MET A 59 -16.32 2.07 5.07
C MET A 59 -15.15 3.00 4.78
N TRP A 60 -15.10 4.17 5.42
CA TRP A 60 -14.00 5.12 5.22
C TRP A 60 -12.66 4.56 5.70
N GLU A 61 -12.59 4.14 6.96
CA GLU A 61 -11.38 3.56 7.56
C GLU A 61 -10.95 2.27 6.84
N ILE A 62 -11.91 1.40 6.49
CA ILE A 62 -11.65 0.19 5.69
C ILE A 62 -11.05 0.54 4.33
N ALA A 63 -11.59 1.57 3.66
CA ALA A 63 -11.09 2.02 2.37
C ALA A 63 -9.67 2.59 2.48
N VAL A 64 -9.35 3.34 3.54
CA VAL A 64 -7.99 3.84 3.80
C VAL A 64 -7.02 2.68 3.94
N HIS A 65 -7.30 1.71 4.83
CA HIS A 65 -6.42 0.57 5.05
C HIS A 65 -6.27 -0.34 3.81
N LEU A 66 -7.34 -0.53 3.04
CA LEU A 66 -7.26 -1.31 1.80
C LEU A 66 -6.52 -0.57 0.71
N SER A 67 -6.76 0.73 0.53
CA SER A 67 -6.00 1.56 -0.40
C SER A 67 -4.51 1.52 -0.07
N GLU A 68 -4.16 1.57 1.21
CA GLU A 68 -2.79 1.45 1.67
C GLU A 68 -2.21 0.05 1.38
N ALA A 69 -2.95 -1.01 1.67
CA ALA A 69 -2.53 -2.38 1.38
C ALA A 69 -2.34 -2.63 -0.13
N PHE A 70 -3.22 -2.07 -0.97
CA PHE A 70 -3.10 -2.12 -2.42
C PHE A 70 -1.90 -1.32 -2.90
N SER A 71 -1.75 -0.07 -2.44
CA SER A 71 -0.57 0.74 -2.72
C SER A 71 0.71 0.00 -2.33
N ARG A 72 0.81 -0.62 -1.16
CA ARG A 72 2.00 -1.39 -0.74
C ARG A 72 2.29 -2.61 -1.62
N LYS A 73 1.27 -3.26 -2.16
CA LYS A 73 1.41 -4.42 -3.05
C LYS A 73 1.79 -4.03 -4.47
N GLU A 74 1.15 -2.99 -5.00
CA GLU A 74 1.32 -2.56 -6.39
C GLU A 74 2.51 -1.62 -6.58
N PHE A 75 2.82 -0.80 -5.57
CA PHE A 75 3.87 0.21 -5.65
C PHE A 75 5.25 -0.36 -6.00
N PRO A 76 5.74 -1.46 -5.40
CA PRO A 76 7.03 -2.02 -5.82
C PRO A 76 7.04 -2.48 -7.28
N SER A 77 5.92 -2.98 -7.79
CA SER A 77 5.77 -3.36 -9.19
C SER A 77 5.69 -2.15 -10.13
N LEU A 78 5.01 -1.08 -9.70
CA LEU A 78 4.98 0.21 -10.39
C LEU A 78 6.37 0.81 -10.49
N LEU A 79 7.13 0.83 -9.39
CA LEU A 79 8.51 1.32 -9.35
C LEU A 79 9.40 0.57 -10.33
N MET A 80 9.34 -0.76 -10.36
CA MET A 80 10.12 -1.56 -11.31
C MET A 80 9.68 -1.37 -12.77
N GLY A 81 8.41 -1.04 -13.02
CA GLY A 81 7.90 -0.72 -14.36
C GLY A 81 8.32 0.66 -14.85
N THR A 82 8.41 1.64 -13.94
CA THR A 82 8.77 3.03 -14.24
C THR A 82 10.29 3.23 -14.32
N TYR A 83 11.05 2.61 -13.42
CA TYR A 83 12.49 2.81 -13.27
C TYR A 83 13.27 1.55 -13.67
N PRO A 84 13.80 1.48 -14.90
CA PRO A 84 14.54 0.31 -15.39
C PRO A 84 15.86 0.07 -14.65
N GLU A 85 16.34 1.03 -13.86
CA GLU A 85 17.49 0.91 -12.97
C GLU A 85 17.21 -0.01 -11.79
N ILE A 86 15.95 -0.16 -11.35
CA ILE A 86 15.56 -1.02 -10.22
C ILE A 86 15.54 -2.48 -10.69
N VAL A 87 16.39 -3.31 -10.10
CA VAL A 87 16.50 -4.74 -10.42
C VAL A 87 15.63 -5.61 -9.53
N SER A 88 15.41 -5.19 -8.27
CA SER A 88 14.56 -5.90 -7.32
C SER A 88 14.12 -4.98 -6.19
N ASN A 89 13.13 -5.44 -5.43
CA ASN A 89 12.64 -4.76 -4.25
C ASN A 89 12.35 -5.77 -3.14
N GLU A 90 12.44 -5.33 -1.89
CA GLU A 90 12.10 -6.15 -0.72
C GLU A 90 11.60 -5.28 0.43
N TRP A 91 10.44 -5.61 0.98
CA TRP A 91 9.96 -4.99 2.21
C TRP A 91 10.79 -5.47 3.40
N LYS A 92 11.52 -4.56 4.05
CA LYS A 92 12.29 -4.86 5.26
C LYS A 92 11.47 -4.71 6.52
N THR A 93 10.52 -3.78 6.51
CA THR A 93 9.57 -3.51 7.60
C THR A 93 8.23 -3.08 6.99
N SER A 94 7.24 -2.82 7.84
CA SER A 94 5.99 -2.15 7.42
C SER A 94 6.17 -0.69 7.04
N GLU A 95 7.35 -0.09 7.17
CA GLU A 95 7.60 1.32 6.84
C GLU A 95 8.83 1.49 5.95
N THR A 96 9.45 0.39 5.51
CA THR A 96 10.71 0.44 4.77
C THR A 96 10.72 -0.55 3.61
N LEU A 97 10.78 -0.01 2.40
CA LEU A 97 10.96 -0.77 1.17
C LEU A 97 12.40 -0.60 0.67
N GLU A 98 13.15 -1.70 0.59
CA GLU A 98 14.46 -1.72 -0.06
C GLU A 98 14.28 -1.80 -1.57
N LEU A 99 15.01 -0.95 -2.29
CA LEU A 99 15.11 -0.95 -3.74
C LEU A 99 16.56 -1.23 -4.11
N LEU A 100 16.79 -2.32 -4.82
CA LEU A 100 18.10 -2.66 -5.35
C LEU A 100 18.19 -2.12 -6.78
N VAL A 101 19.20 -1.27 -7.05
CA VAL A 101 19.48 -0.73 -8.38
C VAL A 101 20.76 -1.32 -8.96
N LYS A 102 20.88 -1.29 -10.29
CA LYS A 102 22.04 -1.82 -11.02
C LYS A 102 23.35 -1.20 -10.53
N ALA A 103 24.43 -1.98 -10.55
CA ALA A 103 25.74 -1.54 -10.12
C ALA A 103 26.29 -0.32 -10.90
N ASP A 104 25.92 -0.20 -12.18
CA ASP A 104 26.36 0.87 -13.10
C ASP A 104 25.50 2.14 -13.04
N THR A 105 24.39 2.15 -12.30
CA THR A 105 23.52 3.32 -12.12
C THR A 105 24.29 4.47 -11.46
N ASP A 106 24.16 5.70 -11.94
CA ASP A 106 24.66 6.86 -11.19
C ASP A 106 23.69 7.17 -10.04
N MET A 107 24.12 6.92 -8.80
CA MET A 107 23.25 7.07 -7.62
C MET A 107 22.86 8.52 -7.36
N GLU A 108 23.76 9.46 -7.61
CA GLU A 108 23.52 10.87 -7.32
C GLU A 108 22.44 11.40 -8.28
N VAL A 109 22.59 11.08 -9.57
CA VAL A 109 21.63 11.43 -10.60
C VAL A 109 20.30 10.72 -10.36
N PHE A 110 20.32 9.39 -10.20
CA PHE A 110 19.11 8.59 -10.01
C PHE A 110 18.31 9.07 -8.81
N THR A 111 18.94 9.19 -7.63
CA THR A 111 18.19 9.56 -6.42
C THR A 111 17.69 11.00 -6.43
N THR A 112 18.32 11.91 -7.18
CA THR A 112 17.82 13.27 -7.37
C THR A 112 16.51 13.26 -8.14
N PHE A 113 16.47 12.61 -9.31
CA PHE A 113 15.22 12.50 -10.09
C PHE A 113 14.17 11.66 -9.38
N PHE A 114 14.58 10.56 -8.76
CA PHE A 114 13.70 9.65 -8.05
C PHE A 114 12.95 10.34 -6.92
N LYS A 115 13.63 11.18 -6.13
CA LYS A 115 13.00 11.98 -5.05
C LYS A 115 11.92 12.92 -5.57
N ASP A 116 12.17 13.56 -6.71
CA ASP A 116 11.24 14.54 -7.28
C ASP A 116 10.02 13.87 -7.93
N GLU A 117 10.21 12.68 -8.51
CA GLU A 117 9.16 12.01 -9.29
C GLU A 117 8.34 10.99 -8.49
N VAL A 118 8.94 10.32 -7.49
CA VAL A 118 8.28 9.20 -6.79
C VAL A 118 7.00 9.64 -6.06
N LEU A 119 6.97 10.90 -5.58
CA LEU A 119 5.80 11.49 -4.93
C LEU A 119 4.62 11.70 -5.89
N ASN A 120 4.85 11.69 -7.21
CA ASN A 120 3.81 11.80 -8.21
C ASN A 120 3.24 10.44 -8.64
N LEU A 121 3.91 9.33 -8.26
CA LEU A 121 3.50 7.98 -8.67
C LEU A 121 2.43 7.40 -7.76
N VAL A 122 2.42 7.79 -6.49
CA VAL A 122 1.48 7.26 -5.51
C VAL A 122 1.32 8.23 -4.33
N THR A 123 0.10 8.28 -3.80
CA THR A 123 -0.17 8.93 -2.52
C THR A 123 -0.20 7.86 -1.45
N PHE A 124 0.76 7.89 -0.52
CA PHE A 124 0.67 7.13 0.73
C PHE A 124 0.00 7.99 1.79
N GLU A 125 -0.89 7.45 2.61
CA GLU A 125 -1.39 8.19 3.78
C GLU A 125 -0.39 8.10 4.95
N GLU A 126 0.36 7.00 5.03
CA GLU A 126 1.38 6.75 6.04
C GLU A 126 2.80 7.07 5.55
N HIS A 127 3.72 7.24 6.50
CA HIS A 127 5.15 7.42 6.23
C HIS A 127 5.76 6.16 5.61
N LEU A 128 6.55 6.32 4.55
CA LEU A 128 7.29 5.25 3.90
C LEU A 128 8.73 5.65 3.59
N ASP A 129 9.69 4.91 4.14
CA ASP A 129 11.10 5.02 3.77
C ASP A 129 11.46 4.10 2.61
N LEU A 130 11.93 4.69 1.51
CA LEU A 130 12.56 3.96 0.42
C LEU A 130 14.07 3.89 0.62
N MET A 131 14.58 2.69 0.88
CA MET A 131 16.01 2.43 1.02
C MET A 131 16.60 2.03 -0.33
N VAL A 132 17.21 2.97 -1.03
CA VAL A 132 17.80 2.76 -2.36
C VAL A 132 19.26 2.32 -2.23
N LYS A 133 19.59 1.15 -2.77
CA LYS A 133 20.89 0.51 -2.63
C LYS A 133 21.39 -0.01 -3.97
N LYS A 134 22.71 0.07 -4.19
CA LYS A 134 23.36 -0.56 -5.34
C LYS A 134 23.65 -2.03 -5.11
N GLU A 135 23.63 -2.81 -6.20
CA GLU A 135 24.21 -4.14 -6.22
C GLU A 135 25.67 -4.11 -5.73
N ASN A 136 25.98 -4.96 -4.74
CA ASN A 136 27.31 -5.12 -4.16
C ASN A 136 27.90 -3.89 -3.46
N ASP A 137 27.10 -2.86 -3.18
CA ASP A 137 27.50 -1.70 -2.38
C ASP A 137 26.93 -1.82 -0.95
N ALA A 138 27.67 -1.35 0.05
CA ALA A 138 27.17 -1.27 1.43
C ALA A 138 26.43 0.05 1.69
N TYR A 139 26.62 1.05 0.84
CA TYR A 139 25.99 2.36 0.96
C TYR A 139 24.55 2.33 0.45
N PHE A 140 23.66 3.02 1.14
CA PHE A 140 22.27 3.21 0.75
C PHE A 140 21.84 4.66 0.98
N ILE A 141 20.83 5.09 0.24
CA ILE A 141 20.21 6.41 0.36
C ILE A 141 18.75 6.19 0.76
N ILE A 142 18.30 6.92 1.78
CA ILE A 142 16.90 6.92 2.20
C ILE A 142 16.16 8.03 1.47
N VAL A 143 15.00 7.69 0.91
CA VAL A 143 14.02 8.60 0.33
C VAL A 143 12.70 8.42 1.06
N GLY A 144 12.36 9.37 1.93
CA GLY A 144 11.09 9.36 2.65
C GLY A 144 9.93 9.84 1.77
N ILE A 145 8.82 9.13 1.84
CA ILE A 145 7.52 9.52 1.27
C ILE A 145 6.58 9.82 2.44
N ASN A 146 6.09 11.06 2.48
CA ASN A 146 5.24 11.68 3.51
C ASN A 146 5.81 11.79 4.92
#